data_AF-A0A958G7D2-F1
#
_entry.id   AF-A0A958G7D2-F1
#
_cell.length_a   1.000
_cell.length_b   1.000
_cell.length_c   1.000
_cell.angle_alpha   90.00
_cell.angle_beta   90.00
_cell.angle_gamma   90.00
#
_symmetry.space_group_name_H-M   'P 1'
#
loop_
_entity.id
_entity.type
_entity.pdbx_description
1 polymer ?
#
loop_
_entity_poly.entity_id
_entity_poly.type
_entity_poly.pdbx_seq_one_letter_code
_entity_poly.pdbx_strand_id
1 'polypeptide(L)' 'YDDIGSNRYQFMLEGFDSDWSNWTDETKKDYTGLSEGDYTFRVRAQNIYHHLSGEAR' A
#
# COMPACT_ATOMS: atom_id res chain seq x y z
N TYR A 1 7.62 16.03 18.47
CA TYR A 1 6.69 14.91 18.29
C TYR A 1 6.90 14.45 16.86
N ASP A 2 7.82 13.51 16.71
CA ASP A 2 7.64 12.32 15.88
C ASP A 2 6.60 12.49 14.76
N ASP A 3 7.05 12.87 13.58
CA ASP A 3 6.29 12.65 12.33
C ASP A 3 6.26 11.13 12.02
N ILE A 4 6.45 10.25 13.03
CA ILE A 4 6.68 8.82 12.90
C ILE A 4 5.44 8.16 12.34
N GLY A 5 5.60 7.65 11.12
CA GLY A 5 5.17 6.30 10.86
C GLY A 5 3.75 6.15 10.35
N SER A 6 3.20 7.13 9.63
CA SER A 6 2.08 6.82 8.74
C SER A 6 2.61 6.08 7.51
N ASN A 7 3.00 4.82 7.69
CA ASN A 7 3.32 3.93 6.58
C ASN A 7 2.04 3.68 5.81
N ARG A 8 1.94 4.19 4.60
CA ARG A 8 0.76 3.94 3.78
C ARG A 8 0.98 2.68 2.96
N TYR A 9 -0.04 1.87 2.91
CA TYR A 9 -0.09 0.65 2.13
C TYR A 9 -1.08 0.84 0.99
N GLN A 10 -0.77 0.20 -0.13
CA GLN A 10 -1.70 -0.01 -1.21
C GLN A 10 -1.69 -1.47 -1.60
N PHE A 11 -2.86 -1.91 -2.01
CA PHE A 11 -3.15 -3.25 -2.47
C PHE A 11 -3.79 -3.14 -3.85
N MET A 12 -3.47 -4.11 -4.69
CA MET A 12 -4.05 -4.26 -6.02
C MET A 12 -4.18 -5.74 -6.30
N LEU A 13 -5.37 -6.16 -6.74
CA LEU A 13 -5.59 -7.51 -7.20
C LEU A 13 -5.65 -7.53 -8.73
N GLU A 14 -4.53 -7.84 -9.37
CA GLU A 14 -4.46 -7.92 -10.82
C GLU A 14 -5.42 -9.01 -11.34
N GLY A 15 -6.32 -8.63 -12.24
CA GLY A 15 -7.43 -9.48 -12.72
C GLY A 15 -8.79 -9.15 -12.09
N PHE A 16 -8.82 -8.37 -11.01
CA PHE A 16 -10.05 -7.89 -10.38
C PHE A 16 -10.07 -6.35 -10.26
N ASP A 17 -9.02 -5.77 -9.69
CA ASP A 17 -8.76 -4.33 -9.67
C ASP A 17 -8.05 -3.89 -10.96
N SER A 18 -8.51 -2.77 -11.54
CA SER A 18 -7.87 -2.15 -12.70
C SER A 18 -6.72 -1.20 -12.33
N ASP A 19 -6.73 -0.67 -11.11
CA ASP A 19 -5.69 0.21 -10.58
C ASP A 19 -5.46 -0.06 -9.09
N TRP A 20 -4.39 0.51 -8.52
CA TRP A 20 -4.11 0.39 -7.11
C TRP A 20 -5.21 1.05 -6.25
N SER A 21 -5.55 0.40 -5.12
CA SER A 21 -6.44 1.00 -4.12
C SER A 21 -5.86 2.30 -3.57
N ASN A 22 -6.67 3.16 -2.94
CA ASN A 22 -6.14 4.36 -2.29
C ASN A 22 -5.09 4.02 -1.22
N TRP A 23 -4.09 4.89 -1.05
CA TRP A 23 -3.15 4.81 0.06
C TRP A 23 -3.90 4.83 1.39
N THR A 24 -3.81 3.73 2.13
CA THR A 24 -4.45 3.56 3.43
C THR A 24 -3.45 2.99 4.43
N ASP A 25 -3.67 3.25 5.72
CA ASP A 25 -2.90 2.60 6.79
C ASP A 25 -3.41 1.17 7.07
N GLU A 26 -4.53 0.79 6.45
CA GLU A 26 -5.08 -0.56 6.61
C GLU A 26 -4.14 -1.61 6.01
N THR A 27 -3.93 -2.69 6.75
CA THR A 27 -3.11 -3.84 6.32
C THR A 27 -3.97 -5.01 5.81
N LYS A 28 -5.27 -4.80 5.64
CA LYS A 28 -6.23 -5.83 5.25
C LYS A 28 -7.15 -5.31 4.15
N LYS A 29 -7.49 -6.19 3.22
CA LYS A 29 -8.43 -5.92 2.14
C LYS A 29 -9.28 -7.16 1.92
N ASP A 30 -10.58 -7.00 2.08
CA ASP A 30 -11.55 -8.06 1.87
C ASP A 30 -12.03 -8.05 0.41
N TYR A 31 -11.78 -9.14 -0.32
CA TYR A 31 -12.25 -9.36 -1.68
C TYR A 31 -13.39 -10.39 -1.65
N THR A 32 -14.59 -10.00 -2.06
CA THR A 32 -15.76 -10.90 -2.13
C THR A 32 -16.20 -11.09 -3.58
N GLY A 33 -16.66 -12.30 -3.93
CA GLY A 33 -17.17 -12.61 -5.27
C GLY A 33 -16.09 -12.74 -6.36
N LEU A 34 -14.88 -13.16 -6.00
CA LEU A 34 -13.85 -13.50 -6.98
C LEU A 34 -14.32 -14.69 -7.82
N SER A 35 -14.32 -14.51 -9.14
CA SER A 35 -14.63 -15.59 -10.09
C SER A 35 -13.47 -16.58 -10.17
N GLU A 36 -13.66 -17.72 -10.82
CA GLU A 36 -12.53 -18.62 -11.10
C GLU A 36 -11.57 -17.99 -12.10
N GLY A 37 -10.29 -17.94 -11.76
CA GLY A 37 -9.25 -17.33 -12.59
C GLY A 37 -7.94 -17.13 -11.84
N ASP A 38 -6.92 -16.71 -12.58
CA ASP A 38 -5.61 -16.37 -12.04
C ASP A 38 -5.61 -14.90 -11.61
N TYR A 39 -5.41 -14.67 -10.31
CA TYR A 39 -5.28 -13.32 -9.75
C TYR A 39 -3.89 -13.14 -9.16
N THR A 40 -3.27 -11.99 -9.42
CA THR A 40 -1.99 -11.63 -8.79
C THR A 40 -2.21 -10.55 -7.75
N PHE A 41 -2.04 -10.91 -6.48
CA PHE A 41 -2.12 -9.94 -5.39
C PHE A 41 -0.81 -9.17 -5.27
N ARG A 42 -0.87 -7.85 -5.48
CA ARG A 42 0.26 -6.93 -5.38
C ARG A 42 0.06 -6.00 -4.18
N VAL A 43 1.11 -5.87 -3.36
CA VAL A 43 1.15 -4.94 -2.22
C VAL A 43 2.35 -4.02 -2.35
N ARG A 44 2.15 -2.73 -2.03
CA ARG A 44 3.22 -1.75 -1.93
C ARG A 44 3.08 -0.93 -0.64
N ALA A 45 4.21 -0.69 0.02
CA ALA A 45 4.29 0.20 1.18
C ALA A 45 5.06 1.46 0.77
N GLN A 46 4.56 2.63 1.16
CA GLN A 46 5.24 3.91 1.02
C GLN A 46 5.30 4.59 2.38
N ASN A 47 6.53 4.89 2.78
CA ASN A 47 6.77 5.70 3.96
C ASN A 47 6.57 7.18 3.58
N ILE A 48 5.82 7.94 4.38
CA ILE A 48 5.60 9.39 4.15
C ILE A 48 6.88 10.21 4.31
N TYR A 49 7.92 9.61 4.88
CA TYR A 49 9.22 10.22 5.07
C TYR A 49 10.00 10.28 3.75
N HIS A 50 9.72 11.33 2.99
CA HIS A 50 10.72 12.01 2.15
C HIS A 50 11.80 12.72 2.99
N HIS A 51 12.00 12.37 4.27
CA HIS A 51 12.98 13.02 5.13
C HIS A 51 14.32 12.32 4.97
N LEU A 52 15.07 12.83 4.00
CA LEU A 52 16.52 12.79 3.99
C LEU A 52 17.04 13.35 5.33
N SER A 53 17.34 12.50 6.29
CA SER A 53 18.25 12.88 7.37
C SER A 53 19.69 12.72 6.86
N GLY A 54 20.11 13.67 6.03
CA GLY A 54 21.51 14.12 5.92
C GLY A 54 21.44 15.61 6.21
N GLU A 55 22.12 16.19 7.17
CA GLU A 55 23.54 16.08 7.48
C GLU A 55 23.76 16.79 8.83
N ALA A 56 24.47 16.17 9.76
CA ALA A 56 25.02 16.88 10.92
C ALA A 56 26.43 17.35 10.53
N ARG A 57 26.66 18.65 10.59
CA ARG A 57 27.95 19.32 10.36
C ARG A 57 28.96 18.98 11.46
#